data_AF-A0A2T4MZT7-F1
#
_entry.id   AF-A0A2T4MZT7-F1
#
_cell.length_a   1.000
_cell.length_b   1.000
_cell.length_c   1.000
_cell.angle_alpha   90.00
_cell.angle_beta   90.00
_cell.angle_gamma   90.00
#
_symmetry.space_group_name_H-M   'P 1'
#
loop_
_entity.id
_entity.type
_entity.pdbx_description
1 polymer ?
#
loop_
_entity_poly.entity_id
_entity_poly.type
_entity_poly.pdbx_seq_one_letter_code
_entity_poly.pdbx_strand_id
1 'polypeptide(L)'
;MRVYVSGNNKAVVLEQKDFVFSGGEGKVFVKGDVAYKIYHDSSKVIEQGRIEELSKISSPFVIKPESMLLDDNNRPIGYSMRALHNTLPLSRLFTTEFRTANNITDQDVYALLQQMRDTLSSLHKQGVLIVDGNEMNYLVSSDFKSVYWIDVDSYQTASYPAKAYSESTLDPLVDVKKKNFSADSDWFAFGIIATQLLVGIHPFKGTYKGSSHSFKRGDVVSRMAKAVSIFHSDVSVNNAVRDFSVIPQSYKQWLTAMFEEKKRMPAPMDMVMSQVSQAVHTAIISSALNMTEVFSSDSAMLDVYCSDQKIAYKTDGYFVADKVKIPYSSSNTHLVFSPRTQTPILVKIKDGKIMMQDTKTKQVYEDDFNLKSFFVYQNRIYGVSEEYIHEISLHENQNKMVIVSGVAEAIMPRSTELYTNVLIQHMMGAMYLTIPSMKDVFLQIRIPEMESKRIINAKYESGVLILVSLADNGDYIHSCYKINQATGKYEWLMEKPSDDASINFAVLDNGIAVVEDSGTFSIFSNEIGKSQVKVVVDPSLVKNIKLSHHRMMLLGIDGNELYHLSMK
;
A
#
# COMPACT_ATOMS: atom_id res chain seq x y z
N MET A 1 6.11 25.18 16.95
CA MET A 1 4.83 25.89 17.14
C MET A 1 4.34 25.68 18.57
N ARG A 2 3.82 26.72 19.24
CA ARG A 2 3.22 26.57 20.58
C ARG A 2 1.70 26.43 20.45
N VAL A 3 1.13 25.50 21.19
CA VAL A 3 -0.32 25.29 21.28
C VAL A 3 -0.73 25.06 22.73
N TYR A 4 -1.98 25.36 23.08
CA TYR A 4 -2.53 25.14 24.41
C TYR A 4 -3.71 24.18 24.31
N VAL A 5 -3.73 23.15 25.15
CA VAL A 5 -4.91 22.27 25.26
C VAL A 5 -5.92 22.98 26.15
N SER A 6 -7.17 23.11 25.69
CA SER A 6 -8.23 23.78 26.46
C SER A 6 -8.33 23.19 27.88
N GLY A 7 -8.40 24.05 28.89
CA GLY A 7 -8.35 23.66 30.31
C GLY A 7 -6.95 23.42 30.88
N ASN A 8 -5.89 23.54 30.07
CA ASN A 8 -4.50 23.42 30.50
C ASN A 8 -3.70 24.71 30.17
N ASN A 9 -3.10 25.31 31.20
CA ASN A 9 -2.32 26.55 31.05
C ASN A 9 -0.87 26.32 30.59
N LYS A 10 -0.44 25.06 30.46
CA LYS A 10 0.91 24.74 30.00
C LYS A 10 0.94 24.62 28.48
N ALA A 11 1.78 25.44 27.85
CA ALA A 11 2.04 25.35 26.41
C ALA A 11 2.68 24.01 26.04
N VAL A 12 2.21 23.42 24.93
CA VAL A 12 2.86 22.31 24.24
C VAL A 12 3.64 22.88 23.06
N VAL A 13 4.94 22.61 23.01
CA VAL A 13 5.80 22.99 21.88
C VAL A 13 5.85 21.81 20.91
N LEU A 14 5.33 22.00 19.70
CA LEU A 14 5.38 21.06 18.59
C LEU A 14 6.57 21.39 17.68
N GLU A 15 7.47 20.43 17.51
CA GLU A 15 8.72 20.53 16.76
C GLU A 15 8.63 19.79 15.42
N GLN A 16 9.65 19.92 14.57
CA GLN A 16 9.67 19.22 13.27
C GLN A 16 9.66 17.70 13.41
N LYS A 17 10.37 17.14 14.40
CA LYS A 17 10.35 15.70 14.71
C LYS A 17 8.98 15.18 15.18
N ASP A 18 8.11 16.07 15.64
CA ASP A 18 6.76 15.73 16.08
C ASP A 18 5.80 15.68 14.88
N PHE A 19 6.17 16.23 13.72
CA PHE A 19 5.33 16.22 12.51
C PHE A 19 5.12 14.79 12.02
N VAL A 20 3.89 14.48 11.59
CA VAL A 20 3.52 13.18 11.02
C VAL A 20 3.12 13.35 9.57
N PHE A 21 2.11 14.19 9.32
CA PHE A 21 1.49 14.33 8.01
C PHE A 21 0.83 15.69 7.85
N SER A 22 0.69 16.14 6.60
CA SER A 22 -0.07 17.33 6.23
C SER A 22 -1.08 16.95 5.14
N GLY A 23 -2.36 16.99 5.47
CA GLY A 23 -3.45 16.75 4.54
C GLY A 23 -4.07 18.06 4.02
N GLY A 24 -5.20 17.94 3.32
CA GLY A 24 -5.92 19.08 2.74
C GLY A 24 -6.48 20.05 3.79
N GLU A 25 -6.87 19.58 4.96
CA GLU A 25 -7.49 20.42 5.99
C GLU A 25 -6.53 20.89 7.09
N GLY A 26 -5.44 20.17 7.32
CA GLY A 26 -4.53 20.48 8.41
C GLY A 26 -3.29 19.60 8.49
N LYS A 27 -2.50 19.87 9.53
CA LYS A 27 -1.27 19.17 9.89
C LYS A 27 -1.49 18.34 11.15
N VAL A 28 -0.88 17.17 11.20
CA VAL A 28 -0.89 16.30 12.39
C VAL A 28 0.51 16.23 12.96
N PHE A 29 0.60 16.44 14.28
CA PHE A 29 1.81 16.27 15.07
C PHE A 29 1.56 15.21 16.16
N VAL A 30 2.57 14.46 16.58
CA VAL A 30 2.48 13.48 17.66
C VAL A 30 3.61 13.71 18.66
N LYS A 31 3.25 13.80 19.94
CA LYS A 31 4.19 13.95 21.06
C LYS A 31 3.78 13.06 22.23
N GLY A 32 4.58 12.04 22.50
CA GLY A 32 4.18 10.96 23.41
C GLY A 32 2.93 10.24 22.87
N ASP A 33 1.95 10.02 23.74
CA ASP A 33 0.69 9.34 23.43
C ASP A 33 -0.42 10.28 22.90
N VAL A 34 -0.09 11.55 22.60
CA VAL A 34 -1.05 12.56 22.14
C VAL A 34 -0.71 13.03 20.73
N ALA A 35 -1.73 13.04 19.86
CA ALA A 35 -1.70 13.65 18.55
C ALA A 35 -2.42 15.01 18.57
N TYR A 36 -1.95 15.94 17.74
CA TYR A 36 -2.43 17.31 17.63
C TYR A 36 -2.74 17.59 16.16
N LYS A 37 -4.03 17.69 15.79
CA LYS A 37 -4.46 18.14 14.46
C LYS A 37 -4.63 19.66 14.51
N ILE A 38 -3.97 20.35 13.59
CA ILE A 38 -3.97 21.80 13.47
C ILE A 38 -4.48 22.15 12.07
N TYR A 39 -5.58 22.87 11.98
CA TYR A 39 -6.17 23.24 10.69
C TYR A 39 -5.33 24.30 9.99
N HIS A 40 -5.26 24.23 8.65
CA HIS A 40 -4.65 25.30 7.87
C HIS A 40 -5.49 26.57 7.89
N ASP A 41 -6.81 26.42 8.02
CA ASP A 41 -7.80 27.49 8.12
C ASP A 41 -8.56 27.38 9.45
N SER A 42 -8.36 28.35 10.34
CA SER A 42 -8.99 28.37 11.66
C SER A 42 -10.52 28.46 11.61
N SER A 43 -11.10 28.91 10.49
CA SER A 43 -12.57 28.96 10.33
C SER A 43 -13.21 27.59 10.16
N LYS A 44 -12.41 26.56 9.81
CA LYS A 44 -12.87 25.17 9.63
C LYS A 44 -12.80 24.33 10.90
N VAL A 45 -12.20 24.85 11.97
CA VAL A 45 -12.05 24.14 13.25
C VAL A 45 -13.43 23.70 13.75
N ILE A 46 -13.53 22.45 14.20
CA ILE A 46 -14.76 21.90 14.74
C ILE A 46 -15.25 22.63 15.99
N GLU A 47 -16.55 22.59 16.21
CA GLU A 47 -17.22 23.19 17.35
C GLU A 47 -16.92 22.40 18.63
N GLN A 48 -16.80 23.08 19.78
CA GLN A 48 -16.57 22.43 21.07
C GLN A 48 -17.64 21.38 21.41
N GLY A 49 -18.91 21.68 21.14
CA GLY A 49 -19.99 20.71 21.37
C GLY A 49 -19.91 19.48 20.45
N ARG A 50 -19.28 19.58 19.27
CA ARG A 50 -19.01 18.40 18.43
C ARG A 50 -17.97 17.49 19.09
N ILE A 51 -16.90 18.07 19.66
CA ILE A 51 -15.90 17.29 20.44
C ILE A 51 -16.61 16.56 21.59
N GLU A 52 -17.51 17.23 22.31
CA GLU A 52 -18.27 16.63 23.41
C GLU A 52 -19.18 15.48 22.96
N GLU A 53 -19.86 15.60 21.81
CA GLU A 53 -20.66 14.51 21.26
C GLU A 53 -19.81 13.33 20.78
N LEU A 54 -18.73 13.59 20.05
CA LEU A 54 -17.80 12.56 19.57
C LEU A 54 -17.07 11.87 20.73
N SER A 55 -16.80 12.59 21.83
CA SER A 55 -16.14 12.02 23.01
C SER A 55 -16.89 10.83 23.63
N LYS A 56 -18.20 10.71 23.35
CA LYS A 56 -19.05 9.60 23.82
C LYS A 56 -18.75 8.28 23.12
N ILE A 57 -18.08 8.31 21.96
CA ILE A 57 -17.71 7.10 21.20
C ILE A 57 -16.85 6.19 22.08
N SER A 58 -17.38 5.03 22.47
CA SER A 58 -16.70 4.11 23.39
C SER A 58 -15.65 3.21 22.75
N SER A 59 -15.70 3.02 21.43
CA SER A 59 -14.78 2.10 20.74
C SER A 59 -13.34 2.61 20.81
N PRO A 60 -12.38 1.80 21.30
CA PRO A 60 -10.98 2.19 21.29
C PRO A 60 -10.41 2.27 19.87
N PHE A 61 -11.07 1.67 18.89
CA PHE A 61 -10.65 1.68 17.49
C PHE A 61 -11.01 2.97 16.76
N VAL A 62 -11.70 3.91 17.40
CA VAL A 62 -12.09 5.19 16.79
C VAL A 62 -11.28 6.32 17.41
N ILE A 63 -10.44 6.97 16.62
CA ILE A 63 -9.57 8.07 17.06
C ILE A 63 -10.32 9.38 16.96
N LYS A 64 -11.03 9.69 18.05
CA LYS A 64 -11.90 10.86 18.18
C LYS A 64 -11.15 12.09 18.70
N PRO A 65 -11.63 13.31 18.39
CA PRO A 65 -11.21 14.53 19.09
C PRO A 65 -11.47 14.42 20.60
N GLU A 66 -10.51 14.84 21.42
CA GLU A 66 -10.61 14.80 22.89
C GLU A 66 -10.64 16.19 23.51
N SER A 67 -9.85 17.14 23.02
CA SER A 67 -9.81 18.50 23.56
C SER A 67 -9.40 19.54 22.53
N MET A 68 -10.07 20.70 22.55
CA MET A 68 -9.77 21.84 21.69
C MET A 68 -8.34 22.34 21.89
N LEU A 69 -7.67 22.73 20.80
CA LEU A 69 -6.37 23.38 20.80
C LEU A 69 -6.54 24.87 20.52
N LEU A 70 -5.81 25.67 21.29
CA LEU A 70 -5.80 27.12 21.23
C LEU A 70 -4.41 27.64 20.83
N ASP A 71 -4.37 28.77 20.12
CA ASP A 71 -3.14 29.53 19.87
C ASP A 71 -2.77 30.44 21.06
N ASP A 72 -1.68 31.21 20.93
CA ASP A 72 -1.23 32.18 21.93
C ASP A 72 -2.27 33.31 22.21
N ASN A 73 -3.30 33.47 21.36
CA ASN A 73 -4.37 34.46 21.51
C ASN A 73 -5.70 33.83 21.97
N ASN A 74 -5.67 32.60 22.49
CA ASN A 74 -6.86 31.82 22.88
C ASN A 74 -7.85 31.55 21.75
N ARG A 75 -7.40 31.56 20.49
CA ARG A 75 -8.27 31.22 19.34
C ARG A 75 -8.20 29.72 19.05
N PRO A 76 -9.33 29.06 18.78
CA PRO A 76 -9.36 27.67 18.32
C PRO A 76 -8.55 27.49 17.02
N ILE A 77 -7.65 26.52 17.02
CA ILE A 77 -6.80 26.17 15.87
C ILE A 77 -6.84 24.67 15.51
N GLY A 78 -7.49 23.86 16.33
CA GLY A 78 -7.62 22.42 16.08
C GLY A 78 -7.98 21.64 17.34
N TYR A 79 -7.58 20.37 17.41
CA TYR A 79 -7.89 19.51 18.53
C TYR A 79 -6.79 18.48 18.78
N SER A 80 -6.75 17.97 20.01
CA SER A 80 -5.93 16.83 20.42
C SER A 80 -6.73 15.54 20.38
N MET A 81 -6.04 14.42 20.21
CA MET A 81 -6.59 13.06 20.20
C MET A 81 -5.52 12.06 20.62
N ARG A 82 -5.92 10.81 20.90
CA ARG A 82 -4.98 9.71 21.14
C ARG A 82 -4.04 9.50 19.95
N ALA A 83 -2.74 9.40 20.21
CA ALA A 83 -1.77 9.05 19.18
C ALA A 83 -1.86 7.57 18.82
N LEU A 84 -1.62 7.29 17.54
CA LEU A 84 -1.36 5.94 17.05
C LEU A 84 0.13 5.80 16.72
N HIS A 85 0.64 4.61 17.02
CA HIS A 85 2.03 4.22 16.77
C HIS A 85 2.03 2.89 16.03
N ASN A 86 3.04 2.67 15.19
CA ASN A 86 3.22 1.42 14.45
C ASN A 86 1.97 1.03 13.65
N THR A 87 1.44 1.98 12.89
CA THR A 87 0.30 1.78 12.01
C THR A 87 0.65 2.10 10.57
N LEU A 88 -0.05 1.47 9.63
CA LEU A 88 0.07 1.71 8.19
C LEU A 88 -1.30 2.11 7.63
N PRO A 89 -1.38 2.83 6.50
CA PRO A 89 -2.66 3.00 5.81
C PRO A 89 -3.29 1.65 5.45
N LEU A 90 -4.59 1.49 5.72
CA LEU A 90 -5.30 0.24 5.41
C LEU A 90 -5.25 -0.09 3.91
N SER A 91 -5.24 0.93 3.06
CA SER A 91 -5.17 0.81 1.60
C SER A 91 -3.93 0.05 1.10
N ARG A 92 -2.87 -0.08 1.91
CA ARG A 92 -1.72 -0.94 1.59
C ARG A 92 -2.14 -2.40 1.39
N LEU A 93 -3.18 -2.87 2.08
CA LEU A 93 -3.67 -4.25 1.98
C LEU A 93 -4.45 -4.50 0.68
N PHE A 94 -4.74 -3.47 -0.12
CA PHE A 94 -5.46 -3.65 -1.37
C PHE A 94 -4.60 -4.40 -2.41
N THR A 95 -3.27 -4.25 -2.35
CA THR A 95 -2.36 -4.89 -3.31
C THR A 95 -1.96 -6.30 -2.87
N THR A 96 -1.93 -7.23 -3.82
CA THR A 96 -1.55 -8.62 -3.57
C THR A 96 -0.07 -8.72 -3.20
N GLU A 97 0.78 -7.86 -3.76
CA GLU A 97 2.20 -7.79 -3.46
C GLU A 97 2.45 -7.48 -1.98
N PHE A 98 1.75 -6.49 -1.43
CA PHE A 98 1.89 -6.11 -0.03
C PHE A 98 1.39 -7.22 0.90
N ARG A 99 0.23 -7.81 0.60
CA ARG A 99 -0.30 -8.93 1.37
C ARG A 99 0.63 -10.13 1.38
N THR A 100 1.21 -10.49 0.24
CA THR A 100 2.17 -11.60 0.13
C THR A 100 3.48 -11.31 0.86
N ALA A 101 4.03 -10.09 0.70
CA ALA A 101 5.25 -9.70 1.41
C ALA A 101 5.08 -9.75 2.93
N ASN A 102 3.89 -9.40 3.43
CA ASN A 102 3.56 -9.35 4.85
C ASN A 102 2.81 -10.58 5.37
N ASN A 103 2.43 -11.53 4.50
CA ASN A 103 1.82 -12.83 4.81
C ASN A 103 0.47 -12.69 5.48
N ILE A 104 -0.27 -11.73 4.94
CA ILE A 104 -1.62 -11.41 5.35
C ILE A 104 -2.54 -12.38 4.61
N THR A 105 -3.01 -13.39 5.33
CA THR A 105 -3.92 -14.42 4.82
C THR A 105 -5.33 -13.84 4.64
N ASP A 106 -6.20 -14.56 3.93
CA ASP A 106 -7.61 -14.15 3.84
C ASP A 106 -8.29 -14.17 5.23
N GLN A 107 -7.87 -15.07 6.11
CA GLN A 107 -8.40 -15.16 7.48
C GLN A 107 -8.05 -13.91 8.31
N ASP A 108 -6.86 -13.35 8.12
CA ASP A 108 -6.47 -12.09 8.76
C ASP A 108 -7.37 -10.94 8.26
N VAL A 109 -7.60 -10.87 6.94
CA VAL A 109 -8.50 -9.88 6.34
C VAL A 109 -9.93 -10.02 6.86
N TYR A 110 -10.44 -11.25 7.01
CA TYR A 110 -11.77 -11.48 7.59
C TYR A 110 -11.86 -10.99 9.03
N ALA A 111 -10.83 -11.24 9.85
CA ALA A 111 -10.80 -10.76 11.23
C ALA A 111 -10.82 -9.21 11.28
N LEU A 112 -10.08 -8.54 10.40
CA LEU A 112 -10.11 -7.08 10.29
C LEU A 112 -11.50 -6.58 9.87
N LEU A 113 -12.12 -7.21 8.86
CA LEU A 113 -13.46 -6.84 8.40
C LEU A 113 -14.54 -7.05 9.48
N GLN A 114 -14.44 -8.12 10.28
CA GLN A 114 -15.34 -8.35 11.42
C GLN A 114 -15.20 -7.23 12.46
N GLN A 115 -13.96 -6.87 12.82
CA GLN A 115 -13.68 -5.80 13.77
C GLN A 115 -14.14 -4.42 13.26
N MET A 116 -13.97 -4.13 11.96
CA MET A 116 -14.51 -2.92 11.32
C MET A 116 -16.04 -2.88 11.36
N ARG A 117 -16.70 -3.97 10.99
CA ARG A 117 -18.16 -4.10 11.02
C ARG A 117 -18.76 -3.91 12.41
N ASP A 118 -18.13 -4.49 13.42
CA ASP A 118 -18.57 -4.37 14.81
C ASP A 118 -18.39 -2.93 15.32
N THR A 119 -17.30 -2.27 14.91
CA THR A 119 -17.05 -0.85 15.17
C THR A 119 -18.11 0.04 14.53
N LEU A 120 -18.42 -0.19 13.25
CA LEU A 120 -19.46 0.53 12.50
C LEU A 120 -20.84 0.38 13.17
N SER A 121 -21.20 -0.85 13.51
CA SER A 121 -22.45 -1.14 14.21
C SER A 121 -22.55 -0.43 15.57
N SER A 122 -21.43 -0.32 16.28
CA SER A 122 -21.35 0.39 17.56
C SER A 122 -21.53 1.91 17.39
N LEU A 123 -20.96 2.50 16.34
CA LEU A 123 -21.17 3.92 16.00
C LEU A 123 -22.63 4.21 15.67
N HIS A 124 -23.26 3.39 14.83
CA HIS A 124 -24.68 3.54 14.49
C HIS A 124 -25.60 3.43 15.71
N LYS A 125 -25.31 2.50 16.64
CA LYS A 125 -26.04 2.38 17.92
C LYS A 125 -25.92 3.63 18.80
N GLN A 126 -24.85 4.41 18.62
CA GLN A 126 -24.62 5.67 19.33
C GLN A 126 -25.17 6.89 18.57
N GLY A 127 -25.88 6.67 17.45
CA GLY A 127 -26.43 7.74 16.63
C GLY A 127 -25.38 8.53 15.84
N VAL A 128 -24.19 7.95 15.61
CA VAL A 128 -23.11 8.54 14.84
C VAL A 128 -23.09 7.92 13.44
N LEU A 129 -23.00 8.76 12.40
CA LEU A 129 -22.78 8.32 11.02
C LEU A 129 -21.42 8.79 10.53
N ILE A 130 -20.73 7.93 9.79
CA ILE A 130 -19.38 8.23 9.27
C ILE A 130 -19.46 9.16 8.07
N VAL A 131 -20.35 8.88 7.12
CA VAL A 131 -20.56 9.63 5.86
C VAL A 131 -19.37 9.61 4.91
N ASP A 132 -18.16 9.95 5.38
CA ASP A 132 -16.92 9.91 4.61
C ASP A 132 -16.12 8.61 4.86
N GLY A 133 -16.73 7.47 4.56
CA GLY A 133 -16.15 6.14 4.82
C GLY A 133 -15.08 5.67 3.82
N ASN A 134 -14.24 6.57 3.30
CA ASN A 134 -13.26 6.25 2.26
C ASN A 134 -11.99 5.55 2.80
N GLU A 135 -11.23 4.91 1.91
CA GLU A 135 -10.08 4.05 2.25
C GLU A 135 -8.95 4.75 3.00
N MET A 136 -8.89 6.08 2.96
CA MET A 136 -7.84 6.87 3.61
C MET A 136 -8.15 7.16 5.08
N ASN A 137 -9.39 6.94 5.52
CA ASN A 137 -9.83 7.19 6.89
C ASN A 137 -9.61 5.98 7.82
N TYR A 138 -8.78 5.02 7.37
CA TYR A 138 -8.45 3.80 8.11
C TYR A 138 -6.94 3.55 8.16
N LEU A 139 -6.45 3.27 9.36
CA LEU A 139 -5.10 2.78 9.61
C LEU A 139 -5.18 1.35 10.14
N VAL A 140 -4.22 0.49 9.81
CA VAL A 140 -4.07 -0.85 10.34
C VAL A 140 -2.84 -0.92 11.24
N SER A 141 -2.90 -1.66 12.35
CA SER A 141 -1.72 -1.96 13.16
C SER A 141 -0.67 -2.73 12.35
N SER A 142 0.61 -2.54 12.65
CA SER A 142 1.72 -3.20 11.94
C SER A 142 1.74 -4.73 12.11
N ASP A 143 1.01 -5.26 13.09
CA ASP A 143 0.77 -6.70 13.25
C ASP A 143 -0.50 -7.20 12.53
N PHE A 144 -1.20 -6.30 11.84
CA PHE A 144 -2.40 -6.55 11.04
C PHE A 144 -3.59 -7.12 11.81
N LYS A 145 -3.70 -6.82 13.11
CA LYS A 145 -4.78 -7.32 13.98
C LYS A 145 -5.87 -6.31 14.30
N SER A 146 -5.65 -5.03 14.03
CA SER A 146 -6.63 -3.99 14.38
C SER A 146 -6.65 -2.88 13.35
N VAL A 147 -7.85 -2.49 12.94
CA VAL A 147 -8.13 -1.29 12.16
C VAL A 147 -8.54 -0.16 13.08
N TYR A 148 -7.98 1.02 12.87
CA TYR A 148 -8.30 2.27 13.54
C TYR A 148 -8.94 3.25 12.55
N TRP A 149 -10.00 3.92 13.00
CA TRP A 149 -10.78 4.88 12.24
C TRP A 149 -10.30 6.28 12.62
N ILE A 150 -9.86 7.06 11.63
CA ILE A 150 -9.34 8.42 11.80
C ILE A 150 -10.24 9.43 11.07
N ASP A 151 -9.93 10.72 11.21
CA ASP A 151 -10.70 11.82 10.61
C ASP A 151 -12.18 11.88 11.05
N VAL A 152 -12.39 11.51 12.31
CA VAL A 152 -13.71 11.39 12.98
C VAL A 152 -14.38 12.74 13.21
N ASP A 153 -13.64 13.84 13.09
CA ASP A 153 -14.14 15.21 13.20
C ASP A 153 -15.15 15.59 12.09
N SER A 154 -15.13 14.86 10.97
CA SER A 154 -16.06 15.02 9.86
C SER A 154 -17.42 14.34 10.06
N TYR A 155 -17.55 13.43 11.02
CA TYR A 155 -18.71 12.56 11.20
C TYR A 155 -19.98 13.36 11.54
N GLN A 156 -21.13 12.76 11.27
CA GLN A 156 -22.42 13.27 11.71
C GLN A 156 -22.75 12.74 13.10
N THR A 157 -23.17 13.64 13.99
CA THR A 157 -23.68 13.32 15.32
C THR A 157 -25.09 13.89 15.50
N ALA A 158 -25.65 13.78 16.70
CA ALA A 158 -27.03 14.20 16.98
C ALA A 158 -27.28 15.69 16.65
N SER A 159 -26.34 16.57 17.01
CA SER A 159 -26.51 18.01 16.78
C SER A 159 -25.72 18.55 15.60
N TYR A 160 -24.74 17.80 15.09
CA TYR A 160 -23.79 18.30 14.12
C TYR A 160 -23.82 17.47 12.82
N PRO A 161 -24.13 18.08 11.67
CA PRO A 161 -24.14 17.36 10.38
C PRO A 161 -22.73 16.99 9.94
N ALA A 162 -22.61 15.99 9.06
CA ALA A 162 -21.33 15.67 8.45
C ALA A 162 -20.73 16.87 7.69
N LYS A 163 -19.40 17.00 7.72
CA LYS A 163 -18.64 18.10 7.07
C LYS A 163 -18.00 17.69 5.75
N ALA A 164 -17.80 16.39 5.52
CA ALA A 164 -17.16 15.84 4.34
C ALA A 164 -17.89 14.59 3.85
N TYR A 165 -17.65 14.25 2.58
CA TYR A 165 -18.00 12.98 1.95
C TYR A 165 -17.06 12.76 0.77
N SER A 166 -16.83 11.49 0.40
CA SER A 166 -16.10 11.12 -0.81
C SER A 166 -17.07 10.61 -1.88
N GLU A 167 -17.01 11.16 -3.08
CA GLU A 167 -17.88 10.75 -4.19
C GLU A 167 -17.66 9.28 -4.59
N SER A 168 -16.44 8.76 -4.44
CA SER A 168 -16.11 7.37 -4.79
C SER A 168 -16.77 6.34 -3.86
N THR A 169 -17.13 6.74 -2.63
CA THR A 169 -17.74 5.85 -1.63
C THR A 169 -19.17 6.24 -1.25
N LEU A 170 -19.68 7.34 -1.81
CA LEU A 170 -21.01 7.84 -1.52
C LEU A 170 -22.08 6.93 -2.13
N ASP A 171 -23.03 6.50 -1.28
CA ASP A 171 -24.19 5.75 -1.74
C ASP A 171 -24.99 6.57 -2.77
N PRO A 172 -25.21 6.07 -4.00
CA PRO A 172 -25.96 6.77 -5.04
C PRO A 172 -27.44 7.04 -4.70
N LEU A 173 -27.96 6.46 -3.61
CA LEU A 173 -29.31 6.74 -3.11
C LEU A 173 -29.37 7.98 -2.18
N VAL A 174 -28.21 8.52 -1.78
CA VAL A 174 -28.12 9.72 -0.96
C VAL A 174 -28.28 10.97 -1.84
N ASP A 175 -29.21 11.83 -1.45
CA ASP A 175 -29.36 13.19 -1.96
C ASP A 175 -28.54 14.13 -1.07
N VAL A 176 -27.31 14.41 -1.50
CA VAL A 176 -26.38 15.28 -0.76
C VAL A 176 -26.93 16.68 -0.49
N LYS A 177 -27.85 17.19 -1.33
CA LYS A 177 -28.49 18.50 -1.11
C LYS A 177 -29.46 18.45 0.06
N LYS A 178 -30.10 17.31 0.27
CA LYS A 178 -31.00 17.06 1.41
C LYS A 178 -30.27 16.51 2.63
N LYS A 179 -28.98 16.15 2.51
CA LYS A 179 -28.15 15.56 3.57
C LYS A 179 -28.82 14.37 4.26
N ASN A 180 -29.50 13.52 3.49
CA ASN A 180 -30.25 12.37 4.00
C ASN A 180 -29.35 11.14 4.25
N PHE A 181 -28.15 11.37 4.79
CA PHE A 181 -27.22 10.30 5.17
C PHE A 181 -27.85 9.39 6.23
N SER A 182 -27.52 8.10 6.18
CA SER A 182 -28.08 7.08 7.05
C SER A 182 -27.08 5.98 7.39
N ALA A 183 -27.43 5.13 8.35
CA ALA A 183 -26.65 3.91 8.63
C ALA A 183 -26.51 3.04 7.38
N ASP A 184 -27.55 3.00 6.55
CA ASP A 184 -27.57 2.26 5.28
C ASP A 184 -26.56 2.79 4.26
N SER A 185 -26.37 4.11 4.17
CA SER A 185 -25.34 4.69 3.30
C SER A 185 -23.93 4.41 3.81
N ASP A 186 -23.73 4.35 5.13
CA ASP A 186 -22.43 3.94 5.70
C ASP A 186 -22.13 2.45 5.42
N TRP A 187 -23.15 1.57 5.47
CA TRP A 187 -22.98 0.16 5.10
C TRP A 187 -22.62 -0.02 3.63
N PHE A 188 -23.08 0.87 2.75
CA PHE A 188 -22.66 0.91 1.36
C PHE A 188 -21.17 1.26 1.23
N ALA A 189 -20.71 2.31 1.92
CA ALA A 189 -19.29 2.67 1.97
C ALA A 189 -18.44 1.52 2.56
N PHE A 190 -18.90 0.86 3.63
CA PHE A 190 -18.23 -0.32 4.19
C PHE A 190 -18.13 -1.47 3.17
N GLY A 191 -19.17 -1.72 2.37
CA GLY A 191 -19.12 -2.72 1.31
C GLY A 191 -18.03 -2.44 0.27
N ILE A 192 -17.80 -1.16 -0.05
CA ILE A 192 -16.73 -0.74 -0.97
C ILE A 192 -15.36 -1.10 -0.40
N ILE A 193 -15.09 -0.70 0.84
CA ILE A 193 -13.83 -1.01 1.53
C ILE A 193 -13.65 -2.53 1.69
N ALA A 194 -14.73 -3.25 2.03
CA ALA A 194 -14.71 -4.70 2.12
C ALA A 194 -14.32 -5.35 0.79
N THR A 195 -14.82 -4.83 -0.33
CA THR A 195 -14.48 -5.33 -1.66
C THR A 195 -13.01 -5.05 -2.00
N GLN A 196 -12.52 -3.84 -1.74
CA GLN A 196 -11.10 -3.50 -1.96
C GLN A 196 -10.15 -4.34 -1.10
N LEU A 197 -10.52 -4.66 0.15
CA LEU A 197 -9.73 -5.56 1.00
C LEU A 197 -9.74 -7.00 0.48
N LEU A 198 -10.91 -7.53 0.11
CA LEU A 198 -11.05 -8.91 -0.34
C LEU A 198 -10.39 -9.13 -1.68
N VAL A 199 -10.71 -8.31 -2.69
CA VAL A 199 -10.32 -8.55 -4.08
C VAL A 199 -9.33 -7.55 -4.66
N GLY A 200 -9.04 -6.43 -3.98
CA GLY A 200 -8.00 -5.47 -4.40
C GLY A 200 -8.46 -4.40 -5.39
N ILE A 201 -9.75 -4.36 -5.72
CA ILE A 201 -10.33 -3.40 -6.67
C ILE A 201 -11.61 -2.78 -6.09
N HIS A 202 -11.91 -1.56 -6.52
CA HIS A 202 -13.19 -0.91 -6.23
C HIS A 202 -14.35 -1.67 -6.92
N PRO A 203 -15.50 -1.91 -6.25
CA PRO A 203 -16.60 -2.73 -6.80
C PRO A 203 -17.24 -2.18 -8.08
N PHE A 204 -16.97 -0.93 -8.43
CA PHE A 204 -17.50 -0.28 -9.64
C PHE A 204 -16.39 0.09 -10.65
N LYS A 205 -15.22 -0.56 -10.58
CA LYS A 205 -14.13 -0.47 -11.58
C LYS A 205 -14.08 -1.71 -12.48
N GLY A 206 -13.15 -1.73 -13.44
CA GLY A 206 -13.06 -2.76 -14.49
C GLY A 206 -13.76 -2.36 -15.79
N THR A 207 -13.72 -3.26 -16.77
CA THR A 207 -14.21 -3.03 -18.13
C THR A 207 -15.62 -3.59 -18.31
N TYR A 208 -16.60 -2.70 -18.56
CA TYR A 208 -17.96 -3.06 -18.95
C TYR A 208 -18.03 -3.33 -20.46
N LYS A 209 -18.48 -4.52 -20.85
CA LYS A 209 -18.59 -4.98 -22.26
C LYS A 209 -20.04 -5.06 -22.76
N GLY A 210 -21.01 -4.77 -21.90
CA GLY A 210 -22.42 -4.77 -22.28
C GLY A 210 -22.77 -3.56 -23.14
N SER A 211 -23.91 -3.64 -23.82
CA SER A 211 -24.40 -2.58 -24.71
C SER A 211 -25.43 -1.64 -24.06
N SER A 212 -25.88 -1.93 -22.84
CA SER A 212 -26.94 -1.17 -22.18
C SER A 212 -26.51 0.21 -21.71
N HIS A 213 -25.21 0.40 -21.50
CA HIS A 213 -24.61 1.62 -20.98
C HIS A 213 -23.27 1.90 -21.67
N SER A 214 -22.85 3.16 -21.62
CA SER A 214 -21.50 3.59 -22.00
C SER A 214 -20.86 4.28 -20.80
N PHE A 215 -19.76 3.72 -20.33
CA PHE A 215 -18.99 4.25 -19.20
C PHE A 215 -17.61 4.64 -19.68
N LYS A 216 -17.10 5.78 -19.18
CA LYS A 216 -15.68 6.10 -19.33
C LYS A 216 -14.88 5.21 -18.37
N ARG A 217 -13.60 4.97 -18.69
CA ARG A 217 -12.67 4.34 -17.74
C ARG A 217 -12.63 5.20 -16.47
N GLY A 218 -12.71 4.56 -15.30
CA GLY A 218 -12.69 5.26 -14.02
C GLY A 218 -13.98 5.99 -13.63
N ASP A 219 -15.06 5.86 -14.40
CA ASP A 219 -16.35 6.50 -14.11
C ASP A 219 -17.15 5.74 -13.04
N VAL A 220 -16.56 5.66 -11.85
CA VAL A 220 -17.06 4.93 -10.69
C VAL A 220 -18.42 5.49 -10.26
N VAL A 221 -18.58 6.81 -10.22
CA VAL A 221 -19.83 7.47 -9.81
C VAL A 221 -20.99 7.11 -10.73
N SER A 222 -20.80 7.16 -12.05
CA SER A 222 -21.87 6.77 -12.98
C SER A 222 -22.19 5.28 -12.91
N ARG A 223 -21.19 4.43 -12.70
CA ARG A 223 -21.41 2.98 -12.53
C ARG A 223 -22.16 2.65 -11.25
N MET A 224 -21.88 3.36 -10.15
CA MET A 224 -22.66 3.26 -8.91
C MET A 224 -24.11 3.65 -9.13
N ALA A 225 -24.37 4.79 -9.78
CA ALA A 225 -25.74 5.24 -10.06
C ALA A 225 -26.54 4.23 -10.91
N LYS A 226 -25.86 3.51 -11.81
CA LYS A 226 -26.44 2.46 -12.65
C LYS A 226 -26.42 1.06 -12.03
N ALA A 227 -25.87 0.91 -10.82
CA ALA A 227 -25.77 -0.37 -10.12
C ALA A 227 -25.03 -1.46 -10.94
N VAL A 228 -24.00 -1.06 -11.68
CA VAL A 228 -23.18 -1.97 -12.51
C VAL A 228 -21.86 -2.26 -11.79
N SER A 229 -21.84 -3.32 -10.99
CA SER A 229 -20.68 -3.71 -10.18
C SER A 229 -19.77 -4.72 -10.88
N ILE A 230 -18.63 -5.09 -10.28
CA ILE A 230 -17.76 -6.18 -10.72
C ILE A 230 -18.42 -7.58 -10.64
N PHE A 231 -19.57 -7.71 -9.97
CA PHE A 231 -20.35 -8.95 -9.92
C PHE A 231 -21.25 -9.13 -11.16
N HIS A 232 -21.42 -8.07 -11.96
CA HIS A 232 -22.25 -8.09 -13.15
C HIS A 232 -21.57 -8.92 -14.26
N SER A 233 -22.34 -9.77 -14.96
CA SER A 233 -21.81 -10.70 -15.97
C SER A 233 -21.07 -10.01 -17.13
N ASP A 234 -21.49 -8.80 -17.48
CA ASP A 234 -20.89 -8.00 -18.54
C ASP A 234 -19.64 -7.22 -18.10
N VAL A 235 -19.20 -7.36 -16.85
CA VAL A 235 -18.00 -6.69 -16.34
C VAL A 235 -16.86 -7.69 -16.28
N SER A 236 -15.70 -7.26 -16.79
CA SER A 236 -14.44 -7.99 -16.66
C SER A 236 -13.44 -7.14 -15.87
N VAL A 237 -12.68 -7.79 -15.00
CA VAL A 237 -11.60 -7.17 -14.21
C VAL A 237 -10.24 -7.57 -14.77
N ASN A 238 -9.19 -6.81 -14.47
CA ASN A 238 -7.82 -7.22 -14.75
C ASN A 238 -7.37 -8.30 -13.74
N ASN A 239 -6.19 -8.88 -13.93
CA ASN A 239 -5.83 -10.04 -13.11
C ASN A 239 -5.09 -9.68 -11.82
N ALA A 240 -4.66 -8.42 -11.66
CA ALA A 240 -4.21 -7.91 -10.37
C ALA A 240 -5.32 -8.05 -9.29
N VAL A 241 -6.58 -8.12 -9.72
CA VAL A 241 -7.73 -8.46 -8.86
C VAL A 241 -7.66 -9.91 -8.41
N ARG A 242 -7.76 -10.13 -7.08
CA ARG A 242 -7.77 -11.47 -6.50
C ARG A 242 -9.03 -12.24 -6.89
N ASP A 243 -8.90 -13.55 -6.90
CA ASP A 243 -9.98 -14.47 -7.27
C ASP A 243 -11.20 -14.28 -6.35
N PHE A 244 -12.40 -14.22 -6.92
CA PHE A 244 -13.63 -13.96 -6.15
C PHE A 244 -14.02 -15.12 -5.23
N SER A 245 -13.37 -16.28 -5.32
CA SER A 245 -13.52 -17.39 -4.37
C SER A 245 -13.08 -17.02 -2.95
N VAL A 246 -12.25 -15.98 -2.77
CA VAL A 246 -11.92 -15.42 -1.45
C VAL A 246 -13.06 -14.63 -0.82
N ILE A 247 -14.18 -14.42 -1.52
CA ILE A 247 -15.34 -13.73 -0.94
C ILE A 247 -16.25 -14.80 -0.30
N PRO A 248 -16.47 -14.78 1.02
CA PRO A 248 -17.43 -15.67 1.66
C PRO A 248 -18.82 -15.55 1.04
N GLN A 249 -19.55 -16.65 0.92
CA GLN A 249 -20.81 -16.69 0.17
C GLN A 249 -21.87 -15.70 0.72
N SER A 250 -21.93 -15.54 2.03
CA SER A 250 -22.78 -14.56 2.71
C SER A 250 -22.43 -13.12 2.31
N TYR A 251 -21.13 -12.80 2.25
CA TYR A 251 -20.64 -11.50 1.80
C TYR A 251 -20.89 -11.29 0.32
N LYS A 252 -20.69 -12.30 -0.52
CA LYS A 252 -21.00 -12.20 -1.96
C LYS A 252 -22.47 -11.85 -2.19
N GLN A 253 -23.39 -12.54 -1.52
CA GLN A 253 -24.83 -12.24 -1.60
C GLN A 253 -25.15 -10.83 -1.09
N TRP A 254 -24.58 -10.45 0.06
CA TRP A 254 -24.77 -9.13 0.63
C TRP A 254 -24.24 -8.01 -0.30
N LEU A 255 -23.03 -8.15 -0.83
CA LEU A 255 -22.43 -7.19 -1.75
C LEU A 255 -23.22 -7.07 -3.05
N THR A 256 -23.68 -8.18 -3.64
CA THR A 256 -24.57 -8.14 -4.83
C THR A 256 -25.89 -7.44 -4.51
N ALA A 257 -26.52 -7.72 -3.36
CA ALA A 257 -27.75 -7.05 -2.95
C ALA A 257 -27.56 -5.54 -2.76
N MET A 258 -26.43 -5.13 -2.16
CA MET A 258 -26.05 -3.73 -1.98
C MET A 258 -25.78 -3.05 -3.33
N PHE A 259 -24.94 -3.63 -4.18
CA PHE A 259 -24.40 -2.93 -5.34
C PHE A 259 -25.26 -3.02 -6.59
N GLU A 260 -26.04 -4.08 -6.76
CA GLU A 260 -26.82 -4.34 -7.98
C GLU A 260 -28.33 -4.23 -7.72
N GLU A 261 -28.80 -4.78 -6.59
CA GLU A 261 -30.24 -4.79 -6.27
C GLU A 261 -30.72 -3.54 -5.51
N LYS A 262 -29.80 -2.63 -5.16
CA LYS A 262 -30.06 -1.41 -4.38
C LYS A 262 -30.69 -1.68 -3.01
N LYS A 263 -30.48 -2.87 -2.44
CA LYS A 263 -30.99 -3.25 -1.12
C LYS A 263 -29.94 -2.94 -0.06
N ARG A 264 -30.13 -1.83 0.66
CA ARG A 264 -29.24 -1.45 1.76
C ARG A 264 -29.54 -2.27 3.00
N MET A 265 -28.49 -2.82 3.61
CA MET A 265 -28.60 -3.58 4.86
C MET A 265 -27.23 -3.73 5.54
N PRO A 266 -27.22 -3.97 6.87
CA PRO A 266 -25.99 -4.27 7.60
C PRO A 266 -25.25 -5.48 7.05
N ALA A 267 -23.92 -5.47 7.17
CA ALA A 267 -23.10 -6.61 6.76
C ALA A 267 -23.38 -7.86 7.63
N PRO A 268 -23.37 -9.07 7.03
CA PRO A 268 -23.68 -10.30 7.75
C PRO A 268 -22.64 -10.64 8.83
N MET A 269 -23.05 -11.45 9.81
CA MET A 269 -22.19 -11.95 10.91
C MET A 269 -21.19 -13.01 10.46
N ASP A 270 -21.62 -13.93 9.61
CA ASP A 270 -20.81 -15.07 9.26
C ASP A 270 -19.93 -14.76 8.05
N MET A 271 -18.61 -14.93 8.21
CA MET A 271 -17.62 -14.96 7.13
C MET A 271 -17.06 -16.38 6.97
N VAL A 272 -17.93 -17.38 6.90
CA VAL A 272 -17.50 -18.78 6.71
C VAL A 272 -17.27 -19.02 5.23
N MET A 273 -16.07 -19.50 4.88
CA MET A 273 -15.78 -19.92 3.51
C MET A 273 -16.55 -21.20 3.16
N SER A 274 -17.07 -21.27 1.94
CA SER A 274 -17.32 -22.58 1.31
C SER A 274 -15.98 -23.10 0.82
N GLN A 275 -15.64 -24.36 1.08
CA GLN A 275 -14.48 -24.98 0.43
C GLN A 275 -14.71 -24.98 -1.08
N VAL A 276 -13.88 -24.26 -1.83
CA VAL A 276 -13.88 -24.31 -3.29
C VAL A 276 -12.50 -24.78 -3.76
N SER A 277 -12.53 -25.70 -4.72
CA SER A 277 -11.38 -26.32 -5.35
C SER A 277 -10.45 -25.29 -5.99
N GLN A 278 -9.14 -25.50 -5.88
CA GLN A 278 -8.12 -24.78 -6.64
C GLN A 278 -8.46 -24.79 -8.14
N ALA A 279 -8.44 -23.61 -8.77
CA ALA A 279 -8.54 -23.49 -10.20
C ALA A 279 -7.31 -24.14 -10.86
N VAL A 280 -7.56 -24.94 -11.90
CA VAL A 280 -6.50 -25.55 -12.71
C VAL A 280 -5.82 -24.45 -13.52
N HIS A 281 -4.52 -24.23 -13.28
CA HIS A 281 -3.68 -23.39 -14.13
C HIS A 281 -3.64 -24.00 -15.53
N THR A 282 -4.28 -23.33 -16.49
CA THR A 282 -4.13 -23.66 -17.92
C THR A 282 -2.92 -22.91 -18.45
N ALA A 283 -2.00 -23.62 -19.11
CA ALA A 283 -0.79 -23.03 -19.70
C ALA A 283 -1.14 -21.84 -20.61
N ILE A 284 -0.43 -20.72 -20.45
CA ILE A 284 -0.63 -19.52 -21.25
C ILE A 284 0.05 -19.70 -22.60
N ILE A 285 -0.71 -19.55 -23.70
CA ILE A 285 -0.13 -19.45 -25.05
C ILE A 285 0.00 -17.96 -25.37
N SER A 286 1.20 -17.41 -25.16
CA SER A 286 1.50 -16.01 -25.49
C SER A 286 1.35 -15.70 -26.98
N SER A 287 0.68 -14.60 -27.32
CA SER A 287 0.46 -14.19 -28.70
C SER A 287 1.62 -13.35 -29.25
N ALA A 288 2.21 -12.48 -28.44
CA ALA A 288 3.21 -11.48 -28.85
C ALA A 288 4.61 -11.66 -28.23
N LEU A 289 4.73 -12.45 -27.15
CA LEU A 289 6.00 -12.76 -26.48
C LEU A 289 6.35 -14.24 -26.64
N ASN A 290 7.65 -14.53 -26.72
CA ASN A 290 8.17 -15.87 -26.51
C ASN A 290 8.37 -16.07 -25.01
N MET A 291 7.80 -17.14 -24.47
CA MET A 291 7.98 -17.56 -23.08
C MET A 291 8.82 -18.84 -23.09
N THR A 292 10.05 -18.75 -22.59
CA THR A 292 10.92 -19.92 -22.42
C THR A 292 11.01 -20.24 -20.95
N GLU A 293 10.59 -21.43 -20.53
CA GLU A 293 10.71 -21.86 -19.13
C GLU A 293 12.18 -21.83 -18.72
N VAL A 294 12.46 -21.14 -17.60
CA VAL A 294 13.76 -21.14 -16.95
C VAL A 294 13.77 -22.23 -15.87
N PHE A 295 12.74 -22.25 -15.03
CA PHE A 295 12.56 -23.25 -13.97
C PHE A 295 11.07 -23.45 -13.63
N SER A 296 10.74 -24.63 -13.12
CA SER A 296 9.45 -24.98 -12.52
C SER A 296 9.63 -25.43 -11.06
N SER A 297 8.58 -25.21 -10.25
CA SER A 297 8.52 -25.48 -8.81
C SER A 297 7.30 -26.35 -8.48
N ASP A 298 7.34 -27.06 -7.36
CA ASP A 298 6.20 -27.79 -6.80
C ASP A 298 5.28 -26.89 -5.97
N SER A 299 5.63 -25.61 -5.80
CA SER A 299 4.83 -24.61 -5.09
C SER A 299 4.90 -23.25 -5.79
N ALA A 300 3.88 -22.43 -5.58
CA ALA A 300 3.79 -21.09 -6.16
C ALA A 300 5.00 -20.24 -5.74
N MET A 301 5.62 -19.62 -6.73
CA MET A 301 6.72 -18.69 -6.55
C MET A 301 6.16 -17.32 -6.16
N LEU A 302 6.63 -16.78 -5.05
CA LEU A 302 6.24 -15.48 -4.50
C LEU A 302 7.19 -14.37 -4.98
N ASP A 303 8.47 -14.71 -5.15
CA ASP A 303 9.49 -13.75 -5.56
C ASP A 303 10.75 -14.41 -6.12
N VAL A 304 11.57 -13.61 -6.80
CA VAL A 304 12.85 -14.04 -7.39
C VAL A 304 13.98 -13.16 -6.87
N TYR A 305 15.07 -13.81 -6.51
CA TYR A 305 16.29 -13.20 -5.97
C TYR A 305 17.45 -13.49 -6.91
N CYS A 306 18.10 -12.45 -7.39
CA CYS A 306 19.17 -12.56 -8.35
C CYS A 306 20.48 -12.02 -7.77
N SER A 307 21.57 -12.72 -8.08
CA SER A 307 22.94 -12.19 -8.02
C SER A 307 23.50 -12.15 -9.44
N ASP A 308 24.74 -11.70 -9.60
CA ASP A 308 25.41 -11.75 -10.89
C ASP A 308 25.45 -13.18 -11.48
N GLN A 309 25.47 -14.24 -10.66
CA GLN A 309 25.72 -15.60 -11.13
C GLN A 309 24.54 -16.56 -10.91
N LYS A 310 23.61 -16.21 -10.02
CA LYS A 310 22.59 -17.15 -9.53
C LYS A 310 21.22 -16.51 -9.52
N ILE A 311 20.24 -17.34 -9.85
CA ILE A 311 18.82 -17.06 -9.63
C ILE A 311 18.35 -17.99 -8.51
N ALA A 312 17.63 -17.42 -7.56
CA ALA A 312 16.89 -18.13 -6.53
C ALA A 312 15.44 -17.65 -6.53
N TYR A 313 14.53 -18.46 -5.99
CA TYR A 313 13.13 -18.07 -5.82
C TYR A 313 12.63 -18.37 -4.42
N LYS A 314 11.60 -17.64 -4.02
CA LYS A 314 10.90 -17.80 -2.75
C LYS A 314 9.54 -18.42 -3.00
N THR A 315 9.15 -19.41 -2.20
CA THR A 315 7.80 -19.96 -2.13
C THR A 315 7.25 -19.73 -0.72
N ASP A 316 6.04 -20.22 -0.44
CA ASP A 316 5.58 -20.31 0.93
C ASP A 316 6.42 -21.33 1.72
N GLY A 317 7.13 -20.85 2.75
CA GLY A 317 7.91 -21.65 3.71
C GLY A 317 9.36 -21.96 3.34
N TYR A 318 9.79 -21.75 2.09
CA TYR A 318 11.19 -22.02 1.70
C TYR A 318 11.69 -21.13 0.54
N PHE A 319 13.01 -21.04 0.43
CA PHE A 319 13.70 -20.57 -0.77
C PHE A 319 14.25 -21.76 -1.54
N VAL A 320 14.48 -21.58 -2.83
CA VAL A 320 15.27 -22.51 -3.64
C VAL A 320 16.42 -21.76 -4.28
N ALA A 321 17.65 -22.19 -3.98
CA ALA A 321 18.87 -21.67 -4.56
C ALA A 321 19.79 -22.85 -4.91
N ASP A 322 20.40 -22.85 -6.10
CA ASP A 322 21.23 -23.96 -6.58
C ASP A 322 20.55 -25.34 -6.48
N LYS A 323 19.23 -25.39 -6.75
CA LYS A 323 18.36 -26.58 -6.60
C LYS A 323 18.24 -27.13 -5.17
N VAL A 324 18.68 -26.38 -4.16
CA VAL A 324 18.55 -26.74 -2.74
C VAL A 324 17.38 -25.98 -2.13
N LYS A 325 16.47 -26.70 -1.47
CA LYS A 325 15.41 -26.10 -0.65
C LYS A 325 15.98 -25.60 0.68
N ILE A 326 15.74 -24.34 1.00
CA ILE A 326 16.24 -23.65 2.18
C ILE A 326 15.01 -23.17 2.98
N PRO A 327 14.61 -23.89 4.04
CA PRO A 327 13.41 -23.52 4.80
C PRO A 327 13.61 -22.21 5.57
N TYR A 328 12.53 -21.46 5.75
CA TYR A 328 12.50 -20.28 6.61
C TYR A 328 11.30 -20.35 7.57
N SER A 329 11.40 -19.66 8.70
CA SER A 329 10.37 -19.67 9.76
C SER A 329 9.58 -18.37 9.87
N SER A 330 10.16 -17.26 9.39
CA SER A 330 9.47 -15.99 9.29
C SER A 330 9.44 -15.59 7.84
N SER A 331 8.29 -15.19 7.40
CA SER A 331 8.03 -14.81 6.04
C SER A 331 8.56 -13.42 5.65
N ASN A 332 8.94 -12.59 6.63
CA ASN A 332 9.79 -11.41 6.41
C ASN A 332 11.28 -11.79 6.26
N THR A 333 11.59 -13.07 6.00
CA THR A 333 12.94 -13.49 5.61
C THR A 333 13.15 -13.16 4.14
N HIS A 334 14.32 -12.60 3.85
CA HIS A 334 14.85 -12.35 2.50
C HIS A 334 16.10 -13.18 2.26
N LEU A 335 16.50 -13.31 0.99
CA LEU A 335 17.73 -13.96 0.59
C LEU A 335 18.70 -12.93 0.00
N VAL A 336 19.97 -12.98 0.40
CA VAL A 336 21.08 -12.31 -0.31
C VAL A 336 22.18 -13.32 -0.61
N PHE A 337 23.14 -12.95 -1.43
CA PHE A 337 24.29 -13.78 -1.79
C PHE A 337 25.57 -13.16 -1.25
N SER A 338 26.43 -13.97 -0.63
CA SER A 338 27.74 -13.51 -0.16
C SER A 338 28.59 -13.00 -1.33
N PRO A 339 29.38 -11.92 -1.16
CA PRO A 339 30.01 -11.26 -2.30
C PRO A 339 30.98 -12.14 -3.09
N ARG A 340 31.77 -12.99 -2.41
CA ARG A 340 32.83 -13.78 -3.05
C ARG A 340 32.34 -15.19 -3.39
N THR A 341 31.80 -15.91 -2.42
CA THR A 341 31.40 -17.31 -2.62
C THR A 341 30.00 -17.49 -3.19
N GLN A 342 29.22 -16.41 -3.32
CA GLN A 342 27.83 -16.44 -3.80
C GLN A 342 26.99 -17.46 -3.02
N THR A 343 27.29 -17.60 -1.73
CA THR A 343 26.56 -18.48 -0.82
C THR A 343 25.28 -17.77 -0.41
N PRO A 344 24.11 -18.42 -0.50
CA PRO A 344 22.86 -17.82 -0.06
C PRO A 344 22.90 -17.54 1.45
N ILE A 345 22.50 -16.34 1.85
CA ILE A 345 22.42 -15.86 3.23
C ILE A 345 20.96 -15.48 3.49
N LEU A 346 20.36 -16.08 4.52
CA LEU A 346 19.03 -15.69 4.97
C LEU A 346 19.13 -14.43 5.83
N VAL A 347 18.29 -13.44 5.55
CA VAL A 347 18.27 -12.16 6.25
C VAL A 347 16.89 -11.95 6.84
N LYS A 348 16.80 -11.61 8.13
CA LYS A 348 15.53 -11.27 8.80
C LYS A 348 15.77 -10.35 9.99
N ILE A 349 14.73 -9.67 10.47
CA ILE A 349 14.75 -9.01 11.78
C ILE A 349 14.21 -9.98 12.84
N LYS A 350 14.90 -10.05 13.98
CA LYS A 350 14.45 -10.74 15.19
C LYS A 350 14.77 -9.86 16.39
N ASP A 351 13.78 -9.59 17.24
CA ASP A 351 13.93 -8.78 18.46
C ASP A 351 14.57 -7.39 18.19
N GLY A 352 14.19 -6.77 17.06
CA GLY A 352 14.73 -5.48 16.63
C GLY A 352 16.12 -5.54 15.98
N LYS A 353 16.81 -6.68 16.00
CA LYS A 353 18.14 -6.83 15.38
C LYS A 353 18.07 -7.52 14.04
N ILE A 354 18.92 -7.15 13.10
CA ILE A 354 19.06 -7.91 11.86
C ILE A 354 19.92 -9.15 12.10
N MET A 355 19.45 -10.26 11.53
CA MET A 355 20.01 -11.58 11.64
C MET A 355 20.36 -12.07 10.24
N MET A 356 21.61 -12.44 10.04
CA MET A 356 22.13 -12.99 8.78
C MET A 356 22.63 -14.42 9.03
N GLN A 357 22.06 -15.40 8.34
CA GLN A 357 22.44 -16.81 8.50
C GLN A 357 23.01 -17.37 7.20
N ASP A 358 24.23 -17.86 7.25
CA ASP A 358 24.84 -18.63 6.18
C ASP A 358 24.12 -19.97 6.02
N THR A 359 23.59 -20.23 4.83
CA THR A 359 22.77 -21.42 4.57
C THR A 359 23.58 -22.72 4.51
N LYS A 360 24.89 -22.65 4.25
CA LYS A 360 25.80 -23.81 4.22
C LYS A 360 26.38 -24.09 5.60
N THR A 361 27.01 -23.10 6.24
CA THR A 361 27.69 -23.29 7.53
C THR A 361 26.73 -23.23 8.72
N LYS A 362 25.51 -22.70 8.51
CA LYS A 362 24.51 -22.36 9.54
C LYS A 362 24.98 -21.31 10.53
N GLN A 363 26.16 -20.71 10.34
CA GLN A 363 26.65 -19.63 11.16
C GLN A 363 25.72 -18.41 11.06
N VAL A 364 25.45 -17.82 12.21
CA VAL A 364 24.59 -16.65 12.36
C VAL A 364 25.45 -15.45 12.72
N TYR A 365 25.12 -14.34 12.10
CA TYR A 365 25.74 -13.05 12.30
C TYR A 365 24.64 -12.04 12.63
N GLU A 366 24.92 -11.14 13.56
CA GLU A 366 23.95 -10.18 14.08
C GLU A 366 24.55 -8.79 14.06
N ASP A 367 23.69 -7.79 13.87
CA ASP A 367 24.05 -6.38 14.02
C ASP A 367 23.33 -5.77 15.24
N ASP A 368 23.92 -4.76 15.85
CA ASP A 368 23.45 -4.17 17.10
C ASP A 368 22.45 -3.02 16.94
N PHE A 369 22.16 -2.57 15.71
CA PHE A 369 21.13 -1.55 15.50
C PHE A 369 19.73 -2.06 15.86
N ASN A 370 18.95 -1.21 16.53
CA ASN A 370 17.52 -1.44 16.75
C ASN A 370 16.73 -0.97 15.53
N LEU A 371 16.30 -1.92 14.72
CA LEU A 371 15.63 -1.74 13.44
C LEU A 371 14.13 -2.01 13.56
N LYS A 372 13.33 -1.13 12.96
CA LYS A 372 11.88 -1.27 12.80
C LYS A 372 11.53 -2.14 11.60
N SER A 373 12.27 -2.00 10.51
CA SER A 373 12.10 -2.75 9.27
C SER A 373 13.41 -2.83 8.49
N PHE A 374 13.43 -3.57 7.39
CA PHE A 374 14.55 -3.58 6.45
C PHE A 374 14.02 -3.85 5.04
N PHE A 375 14.85 -3.59 4.04
CA PHE A 375 14.60 -4.02 2.66
C PHE A 375 15.92 -4.47 2.02
N VAL A 376 15.78 -5.29 0.98
CA VAL A 376 16.91 -5.75 0.17
C VAL A 376 16.77 -5.17 -1.23
N TYR A 377 17.81 -4.50 -1.72
CA TYR A 377 17.84 -3.94 -3.06
C TYR A 377 19.20 -4.20 -3.72
N GLN A 378 19.20 -4.84 -4.90
CA GLN A 378 20.42 -5.21 -5.62
C GLN A 378 21.45 -5.93 -4.74
N ASN A 379 21.00 -6.96 -4.01
CA ASN A 379 21.83 -7.74 -3.08
C ASN A 379 22.45 -6.94 -1.90
N ARG A 380 22.03 -5.69 -1.69
CA ARG A 380 22.39 -4.85 -0.54
C ARG A 380 21.26 -4.84 0.49
N ILE A 381 21.62 -4.78 1.76
CA ILE A 381 20.68 -4.81 2.87
C ILE A 381 20.61 -3.42 3.49
N TYR A 382 19.40 -2.90 3.64
CA TYR A 382 19.15 -1.60 4.28
C TYR A 382 18.24 -1.78 5.48
N GLY A 383 18.77 -1.49 6.68
CA GLY A 383 18.01 -1.48 7.93
C GLY A 383 17.40 -0.11 8.17
N VAL A 384 16.12 -0.05 8.56
CA VAL A 384 15.43 1.19 8.90
C VAL A 384 15.23 1.25 10.41
N SER A 385 15.88 2.20 11.05
CA SER A 385 15.71 2.52 12.47
C SER A 385 14.73 3.68 12.64
N GLU A 386 14.63 4.25 13.85
CA GLU A 386 13.75 5.40 14.08
C GLU A 386 14.19 6.66 13.34
N GLU A 387 15.47 6.99 13.36
CA GLU A 387 16.00 8.26 12.81
C GLU A 387 16.91 8.07 11.60
N TYR A 388 17.27 6.83 11.28
CA TYR A 388 18.29 6.54 10.26
C TYR A 388 17.97 5.31 9.41
N ILE A 389 18.43 5.36 8.16
CA ILE A 389 18.66 4.19 7.33
C ILE A 389 20.12 3.77 7.50
N HIS A 390 20.34 2.47 7.69
CA HIS A 390 21.65 1.85 7.82
C HIS A 390 21.92 0.96 6.61
N GLU A 391 23.06 1.11 5.94
CA GLU A 391 23.51 0.12 4.97
C GLU A 391 24.31 -0.96 5.69
N ILE A 392 23.95 -2.22 5.44
CA ILE A 392 24.49 -3.40 6.12
C ILE A 392 25.14 -4.28 5.06
N SER A 393 26.47 -4.30 5.08
CA SER A 393 27.31 -4.95 4.09
C SER A 393 27.94 -6.22 4.65
N LEU A 394 27.95 -7.28 3.83
CA LEU A 394 28.70 -8.49 4.09
C LEU A 394 30.10 -8.37 3.47
N HIS A 395 31.14 -8.63 4.25
CA HIS A 395 32.52 -8.73 3.80
C HIS A 395 33.05 -10.15 3.99
N GLU A 396 33.68 -10.71 2.96
CA GLU A 396 34.19 -12.08 2.97
C GLU A 396 35.71 -12.10 2.81
N ASN A 397 36.43 -12.56 3.84
CA ASN A 397 37.88 -12.69 3.84
C ASN A 397 38.31 -14.09 4.34
N GLN A 398 39.08 -14.81 3.51
CA GLN A 398 39.68 -16.12 3.85
C GLN A 398 38.74 -17.06 4.63
N ASN A 399 37.50 -17.25 4.13
CA ASN A 399 36.43 -18.09 4.69
C ASN A 399 35.72 -17.58 5.95
N LYS A 400 35.97 -16.34 6.37
CA LYS A 400 35.19 -15.68 7.43
C LYS A 400 34.35 -14.57 6.82
N MET A 401 33.05 -14.57 7.12
CA MET A 401 32.21 -13.40 6.86
C MET A 401 32.23 -12.45 8.04
N VAL A 402 32.19 -11.16 7.75
CA VAL A 402 32.09 -10.07 8.71
C VAL A 402 30.98 -9.15 8.25
N ILE A 403 30.13 -8.71 9.18
CA ILE A 403 29.14 -7.66 8.92
C ILE A 403 29.80 -6.31 9.17
N VAL A 404 29.57 -5.37 8.27
CA VAL A 404 29.87 -3.95 8.46
C VAL A 404 28.58 -3.17 8.26
N SER A 405 28.20 -2.37 9.25
CA SER A 405 27.00 -1.56 9.20
C SER A 405 27.36 -0.09 9.44
N GLY A 406 26.71 0.80 8.70
CA GLY A 406 26.92 2.24 8.83
C GLY A 406 25.64 3.02 8.57
N VAL A 407 25.54 4.21 9.18
CA VAL A 407 24.45 5.15 8.89
C VAL A 407 24.61 5.62 7.44
N ALA A 408 23.60 5.36 6.62
CA ALA A 408 23.57 5.74 5.22
C ALA A 408 22.80 7.05 5.01
N GLU A 409 21.71 7.28 5.74
CA GLU A 409 20.86 8.46 5.56
C GLU A 409 20.04 8.77 6.82
N ALA A 410 19.77 10.04 7.08
CA ALA A 410 18.86 10.46 8.16
C ALA A 410 17.42 10.54 7.64
N ILE A 411 16.46 10.13 8.46
CA ILE A 411 15.04 10.12 8.11
C ILE A 411 14.18 10.73 9.23
N MET A 412 13.00 11.19 8.85
CA MET A 412 12.02 11.70 9.81
C MET A 412 11.25 10.55 10.47
N PRO A 413 11.33 10.36 11.80
CA PRO A 413 10.80 9.18 12.47
C PRO A 413 9.32 8.88 12.26
N ARG A 414 8.52 9.92 12.02
CA ARG A 414 7.06 9.86 11.98
C ARG A 414 6.46 10.30 10.64
N SER A 415 7.31 10.72 9.70
CA SER A 415 6.89 11.21 8.39
C SER A 415 7.59 10.48 7.25
N THR A 416 8.07 9.27 7.50
CA THR A 416 8.74 8.41 6.53
C THR A 416 7.94 7.15 6.31
N GLU A 417 7.58 6.89 5.06
CA GLU A 417 6.92 5.65 4.65
C GLU A 417 7.83 4.84 3.73
N LEU A 418 8.04 3.56 4.06
CA LEU A 418 8.77 2.63 3.21
C LEU A 418 7.82 1.97 2.20
N TYR A 419 8.23 2.00 0.93
CA TYR A 419 7.64 1.24 -0.16
C TYR A 419 8.72 0.36 -0.81
N THR A 420 8.43 -0.26 -1.96
CA THR A 420 9.38 -1.14 -2.64
C THR A 420 10.59 -0.34 -3.16
N ASN A 421 11.72 -0.44 -2.43
CA ASN A 421 13.00 0.21 -2.73
C ASN A 421 12.99 1.75 -2.74
N VAL A 422 11.98 2.38 -2.14
CA VAL A 422 11.89 3.84 -2.02
C VAL A 422 11.23 4.20 -0.69
N LEU A 423 11.76 5.23 -0.02
CA LEU A 423 11.10 5.86 1.11
C LEU A 423 10.51 7.20 0.67
N ILE A 424 9.31 7.52 1.14
CA ILE A 424 8.65 8.80 0.91
C ILE A 424 8.60 9.54 2.23
N GLN A 425 9.17 10.75 2.25
CA GLN A 425 9.24 11.61 3.42
C GLN A 425 8.43 12.88 3.21
N HIS A 426 7.58 13.22 4.19
CA HIS A 426 6.89 14.49 4.22
C HIS A 426 7.60 15.45 5.18
N MET A 427 8.12 16.56 4.65
CA MET A 427 8.83 17.58 5.43
C MET A 427 8.18 18.94 5.22
N MET A 428 7.41 19.40 6.21
CA MET A 428 6.77 20.73 6.22
C MET A 428 5.94 21.08 4.96
N GLY A 429 5.27 20.09 4.38
CA GLY A 429 4.44 20.25 3.17
C GLY A 429 5.16 19.94 1.85
N ALA A 430 6.48 19.70 1.89
CA ALA A 430 7.21 19.15 0.76
C ALA A 430 7.33 17.61 0.85
N MET A 431 7.28 16.96 -0.30
CA MET A 431 7.46 15.52 -0.44
C MET A 431 8.84 15.23 -1.01
N TYR A 432 9.59 14.39 -0.33
CA TYR A 432 10.91 13.92 -0.76
C TYR A 432 10.90 12.41 -0.92
N LEU A 433 11.49 11.94 -1.99
CA LEU A 433 11.87 10.55 -2.15
C LEU A 433 13.26 10.33 -1.60
N THR A 434 13.47 9.22 -0.93
CA THR A 434 14.78 8.76 -0.49
C THR A 434 15.01 7.40 -1.12
N ILE A 435 15.89 7.35 -2.12
CA ILE A 435 16.17 6.15 -2.92
C ILE A 435 17.64 5.74 -2.81
N PRO A 436 17.93 4.43 -2.78
CA PRO A 436 19.30 3.95 -2.90
C PRO A 436 19.83 4.24 -4.30
N SER A 437 21.01 4.85 -4.39
CA SER A 437 21.72 5.09 -5.64
C SER A 437 22.93 4.15 -5.72
N MET A 438 24.11 4.64 -5.34
CA MET A 438 25.35 3.88 -5.28
C MET A 438 25.56 3.35 -3.86
N LYS A 439 26.65 2.60 -3.66
CA LYS A 439 27.03 2.12 -2.32
C LYS A 439 27.17 3.31 -1.37
N ASP A 440 26.55 3.21 -0.19
CA ASP A 440 26.54 4.22 0.87
C ASP A 440 25.95 5.59 0.45
N VAL A 441 25.18 5.65 -0.66
CA VAL A 441 24.62 6.90 -1.17
C VAL A 441 23.10 6.76 -1.38
N PHE A 442 22.35 7.56 -0.62
CA PHE A 442 20.95 7.83 -0.88
C PHE A 442 20.78 9.15 -1.62
N LEU A 443 19.82 9.20 -2.55
CA LEU A 443 19.38 10.44 -3.16
C LEU A 443 18.11 10.92 -2.46
N GLN A 444 18.09 12.19 -2.08
CA GLN A 444 16.89 12.89 -1.67
C GLN A 444 16.34 13.74 -2.82
N ILE A 445 15.19 13.35 -3.37
CA ILE A 445 14.61 13.98 -4.56
C ILE A 445 13.26 14.59 -4.18
N ARG A 446 13.14 15.91 -4.30
CA ARG A 446 11.85 16.58 -4.15
C ARG A 446 11.02 16.39 -5.41
N ILE A 447 9.75 16.01 -5.26
CA ILE A 447 8.79 15.90 -6.38
C ILE A 447 7.60 16.84 -6.10
N PRO A 448 7.70 18.13 -6.47
CA PRO A 448 6.67 19.13 -6.15
C PRO A 448 5.27 18.77 -6.67
N GLU A 449 5.19 18.17 -7.87
CA GLU A 449 3.91 17.80 -8.50
C GLU A 449 3.16 16.66 -7.77
N MET A 450 3.80 16.00 -6.80
CA MET A 450 3.20 14.95 -5.98
C MET A 450 2.84 15.45 -4.56
N GLU A 451 3.22 16.67 -4.18
CA GLU A 451 3.03 17.19 -2.82
C GLU A 451 1.56 17.25 -2.37
N SER A 452 0.64 17.49 -3.31
CA SER A 452 -0.81 17.50 -3.05
C SER A 452 -1.49 16.16 -3.30
N LYS A 453 -0.77 15.17 -3.85
CA LYS A 453 -1.33 13.88 -4.24
C LYS A 453 -1.23 12.88 -3.09
N ARG A 454 -2.25 12.03 -2.94
CA ARG A 454 -2.28 10.94 -1.96
C ARG A 454 -1.59 9.71 -2.57
N ILE A 455 -0.41 9.35 -2.08
CA ILE A 455 0.35 8.19 -2.59
C ILE A 455 -0.13 6.89 -1.93
N ILE A 456 -0.62 5.96 -2.75
CA ILE A 456 -1.13 4.65 -2.32
C ILE A 456 -0.06 3.58 -2.44
N ASN A 457 0.78 3.65 -3.49
CA ASN A 457 1.85 2.70 -3.72
C ASN A 457 3.04 3.39 -4.43
N ALA A 458 4.23 2.81 -4.29
CA ALA A 458 5.42 3.28 -4.96
C ALA A 458 6.41 2.12 -5.16
N LYS A 459 7.15 2.17 -6.25
CA LYS A 459 8.25 1.24 -6.50
C LYS A 459 9.36 1.93 -7.28
N TYR A 460 10.59 1.74 -6.82
CA TYR A 460 11.80 2.18 -7.50
C TYR A 460 12.64 0.98 -7.93
N GLU A 461 13.19 1.04 -9.14
CA GLU A 461 14.13 0.03 -9.65
C GLU A 461 15.04 0.69 -10.69
N SER A 462 16.36 0.64 -10.46
CA SER A 462 17.42 0.99 -11.42
C SER A 462 17.14 2.25 -12.26
N GLY A 463 16.82 3.36 -11.62
CA GLY A 463 16.56 4.65 -12.28
C GLY A 463 15.15 4.82 -12.86
N VAL A 464 14.22 3.92 -12.58
CA VAL A 464 12.79 4.08 -12.87
C VAL A 464 12.01 4.08 -11.57
N LEU A 465 11.08 5.02 -11.46
CA LEU A 465 10.17 5.13 -10.34
C LEU A 465 8.74 5.15 -10.86
N ILE A 466 7.86 4.35 -10.26
CA ILE A 466 6.41 4.48 -10.45
C ILE A 466 5.80 4.85 -9.11
N LEU A 467 5.04 5.95 -9.10
CA LEU A 467 4.19 6.36 -7.99
C LEU A 467 2.74 6.13 -8.38
N VAL A 468 1.95 5.57 -7.47
CA VAL A 468 0.51 5.42 -7.64
C VAL A 468 -0.19 6.37 -6.70
N SER A 469 -0.89 7.36 -7.26
CA SER A 469 -1.72 8.29 -6.49
C SER A 469 -3.21 8.02 -6.64
N LEU A 470 -4.01 8.38 -5.63
CA LEU A 470 -5.47 8.37 -5.72
C LEU A 470 -5.97 9.75 -6.18
N ALA A 471 -6.74 9.79 -7.26
CA ALA A 471 -7.45 10.98 -7.72
C ALA A 471 -8.80 11.16 -6.99
N ASP A 472 -9.35 12.37 -7.00
CA ASP A 472 -10.60 12.71 -6.29
C ASP A 472 -11.81 11.89 -6.77
N ASN A 473 -11.80 11.44 -8.03
CA ASN A 473 -12.83 10.57 -8.61
C ASN A 473 -12.67 9.09 -8.21
N GLY A 474 -11.67 8.75 -7.40
CA GLY A 474 -11.34 7.39 -6.97
C GLY A 474 -10.42 6.62 -7.92
N ASP A 475 -9.92 7.23 -8.99
CA ASP A 475 -9.00 6.57 -9.91
C ASP A 475 -7.59 6.43 -9.32
N TYR A 476 -6.95 5.29 -9.60
CA TYR A 476 -5.53 5.15 -9.35
C TYR A 476 -4.79 5.70 -10.55
N ILE A 477 -3.80 6.54 -10.30
CA ILE A 477 -3.01 7.21 -11.33
C ILE A 477 -1.56 6.77 -11.16
N HIS A 478 -1.06 6.03 -12.14
CA HIS A 478 0.32 5.57 -12.19
C HIS A 478 1.17 6.62 -12.90
N SER A 479 2.03 7.32 -12.16
CA SER A 479 2.95 8.32 -12.69
C SER A 479 4.36 7.73 -12.73
N CYS A 480 4.92 7.62 -13.94
CA CYS A 480 6.21 7.00 -14.20
C CYS A 480 7.29 8.07 -14.42
N TYR A 481 8.42 7.91 -13.74
CA TYR A 481 9.55 8.82 -13.75
C TYR A 481 10.84 8.09 -14.06
N LYS A 482 11.74 8.78 -14.76
CA LYS A 482 13.13 8.39 -14.95
C LYS A 482 14.01 9.20 -14.03
N ILE A 483 14.97 8.56 -13.39
CA ILE A 483 15.85 9.18 -12.41
C ILE A 483 17.29 8.90 -12.80
N ASN A 484 18.05 9.98 -12.97
CA ASN A 484 19.49 9.89 -13.11
C ASN A 484 20.11 9.60 -11.73
N GLN A 485 20.59 8.36 -11.58
CA GLN A 485 21.10 7.85 -10.30
C GLN A 485 22.34 8.61 -9.79
N ALA A 486 23.11 9.28 -10.65
CA ALA A 486 24.28 10.05 -10.20
C ALA A 486 23.92 11.45 -9.68
N THR A 487 22.83 12.05 -10.17
CA THR A 487 22.52 13.46 -9.93
C THR A 487 21.20 13.69 -9.20
N GLY A 488 20.32 12.69 -9.11
CA GLY A 488 18.96 12.83 -8.60
C GLY A 488 18.03 13.65 -9.51
N LYS A 489 18.51 14.13 -10.67
CA LYS A 489 17.64 14.73 -11.68
C LYS A 489 16.63 13.69 -12.16
N TYR A 490 15.40 14.11 -12.35
CA TYR A 490 14.34 13.24 -12.83
C TYR A 490 13.61 13.85 -14.03
N GLU A 491 12.96 12.98 -14.80
CA GLU A 491 12.09 13.31 -15.93
C GLU A 491 10.78 12.55 -15.78
N TRP A 492 9.65 13.26 -15.85
CA TRP A 492 8.34 12.63 -15.96
C TRP A 492 8.17 12.03 -17.36
N LEU A 493 7.86 10.73 -17.44
CA LEU A 493 7.72 10.02 -18.71
C LEU A 493 6.26 9.92 -19.15
N MET A 494 5.40 9.41 -18.26
CA MET A 494 4.01 9.13 -18.58
C MET A 494 3.15 9.04 -17.33
N GLU A 495 1.86 9.27 -17.50
CA GLU A 495 0.83 9.06 -16.49
C GLU A 495 -0.30 8.22 -17.09
N LYS A 496 -0.73 7.17 -16.38
CA LYS A 496 -1.77 6.26 -16.84
C LYS A 496 -2.78 5.94 -15.73
N PRO A 497 -4.10 6.12 -15.97
CA PRO A 497 -5.12 5.63 -15.05
C PRO A 497 -5.11 4.09 -14.98
N SER A 498 -5.23 3.55 -13.78
CA SER A 498 -5.34 2.13 -13.49
C SER A 498 -6.56 1.81 -12.63
N ASP A 499 -7.06 0.59 -12.80
CA ASP A 499 -8.18 0.08 -12.02
C ASP A 499 -7.75 -0.33 -10.60
N ASP A 500 -6.46 -0.61 -10.39
CA ASP A 500 -5.88 -1.03 -9.12
C ASP A 500 -4.54 -0.31 -8.82
N ALA A 501 -4.04 -0.53 -7.59
CA ALA A 501 -2.85 0.12 -7.07
C ALA A 501 -1.55 -0.72 -7.16
N SER A 502 -1.58 -1.89 -7.82
CA SER A 502 -0.40 -2.73 -8.02
C SER A 502 0.63 -2.04 -8.91
N ILE A 503 1.90 -2.45 -8.81
CA ILE A 503 2.98 -1.93 -9.66
C ILE A 503 3.82 -3.10 -10.13
N ASN A 504 3.79 -3.38 -11.44
CA ASN A 504 4.48 -4.50 -12.05
C ASN A 504 5.45 -4.05 -13.13
N PHE A 505 6.74 -3.95 -12.78
CA PHE A 505 7.79 -3.65 -13.75
C PHE A 505 9.15 -4.19 -13.31
N ALA A 506 10.04 -4.32 -14.29
CA ALA A 506 11.45 -4.63 -14.10
C ALA A 506 12.31 -3.73 -14.99
N VAL A 507 13.56 -3.52 -14.59
CA VAL A 507 14.57 -2.77 -15.36
C VAL A 507 15.79 -3.66 -15.53
N LEU A 508 16.16 -3.93 -16.77
CA LEU A 508 17.31 -4.75 -17.14
C LEU A 508 18.63 -3.98 -16.92
N ASP A 509 19.75 -4.69 -16.80
CA ASP A 509 21.08 -4.08 -16.56
C ASP A 509 21.50 -3.07 -17.65
N ASN A 510 20.98 -3.22 -18.87
CA ASN A 510 21.22 -2.29 -19.97
C ASN A 510 20.33 -1.04 -19.92
N GLY A 511 19.54 -0.86 -18.86
CA GLY A 511 18.65 0.28 -18.64
C GLY A 511 17.31 0.20 -19.37
N ILE A 512 16.96 -0.94 -19.98
CA ILE A 512 15.62 -1.12 -20.57
C ILE A 512 14.62 -1.48 -19.48
N ALA A 513 13.60 -0.65 -19.32
CA ALA A 513 12.48 -0.85 -18.43
C ALA A 513 11.29 -1.46 -19.17
N VAL A 514 10.60 -2.38 -18.52
CA VAL A 514 9.37 -3.02 -19.00
C VAL A 514 8.32 -2.92 -17.91
N VAL A 515 7.27 -2.15 -18.17
CA VAL A 515 6.12 -1.97 -17.29
C VAL A 515 4.95 -2.77 -17.86
N GLU A 516 4.37 -3.66 -17.06
CA GLU A 516 3.17 -4.40 -17.41
C GLU A 516 1.96 -3.76 -16.71
N ASP A 517 0.91 -3.53 -17.49
CA ASP A 517 -0.41 -3.15 -16.98
C ASP A 517 -1.49 -3.82 -17.84
N SER A 518 -2.12 -4.83 -17.24
CA SER A 518 -3.30 -5.50 -17.76
C SER A 518 -3.07 -6.08 -19.18
N GLY A 519 -1.96 -6.77 -19.39
CA GLY A 519 -1.55 -7.35 -20.68
C GLY A 519 -0.97 -6.33 -21.68
N THR A 520 -0.77 -5.08 -21.26
CA THR A 520 -0.05 -4.06 -22.03
C THR A 520 1.35 -3.89 -21.47
N PHE A 521 2.36 -4.07 -22.30
CA PHE A 521 3.76 -3.90 -21.95
C PHE A 521 4.30 -2.60 -22.55
N SER A 522 4.65 -1.65 -21.69
CA SER A 522 5.35 -0.41 -22.05
C SER A 522 6.86 -0.60 -21.86
N ILE A 523 7.60 -0.52 -22.96
CA ILE A 523 9.04 -0.76 -23.00
C ILE A 523 9.76 0.54 -23.35
N PHE A 524 10.72 0.95 -22.52
CA PHE A 524 11.46 2.20 -22.71
C PHE A 524 12.84 2.17 -22.05
N SER A 525 13.71 3.10 -22.43
CA SER A 525 15.02 3.29 -21.75
C SER A 525 14.84 4.13 -20.49
N ASN A 526 15.52 3.78 -19.40
CA ASN A 526 15.59 4.55 -18.15
C ASN A 526 16.45 5.83 -18.27
N GLU A 527 17.11 6.06 -19.40
CA GLU A 527 17.92 7.25 -19.62
C GLU A 527 17.05 8.50 -19.81
N ILE A 528 17.44 9.60 -19.17
CA ILE A 528 16.85 10.94 -19.35
C ILE A 528 17.10 11.43 -20.78
N GLY A 529 16.09 12.07 -21.37
CA GLY A 529 16.10 12.61 -22.72
C GLY A 529 15.64 11.62 -23.80
N LYS A 530 15.51 10.33 -23.49
CA LYS A 530 14.97 9.32 -24.41
C LYS A 530 13.48 9.09 -24.15
N SER A 531 12.58 9.86 -24.76
CA SER A 531 11.13 9.78 -24.49
C SER A 531 10.37 8.64 -25.18
N GLN A 532 11.03 7.84 -26.03
CA GLN A 532 10.35 6.78 -26.79
C GLN A 532 9.84 5.67 -25.88
N VAL A 533 8.55 5.34 -26.02
CA VAL A 533 7.90 4.20 -25.37
C VAL A 533 7.34 3.29 -26.46
N LYS A 534 7.85 2.06 -26.53
CA LYS A 534 7.28 1.01 -27.37
C LYS A 534 6.19 0.30 -26.58
N VAL A 535 5.00 0.17 -27.17
CA VAL A 535 3.88 -0.54 -26.56
C VAL A 535 3.68 -1.86 -27.28
N VAL A 536 3.59 -2.95 -26.51
CA VAL A 536 3.26 -4.29 -26.97
C VAL A 536 2.04 -4.76 -26.20
N VAL A 537 1.03 -5.25 -26.91
CA VAL A 537 -0.19 -5.75 -26.27
C VAL A 537 -0.22 -7.26 -26.44
N ASP A 538 -0.30 -7.99 -25.33
CA ASP A 538 -0.52 -9.42 -25.32
C ASP A 538 -1.70 -9.77 -24.41
N PRO A 539 -2.92 -9.87 -24.96
CA PRO A 539 -4.13 -10.14 -24.19
C PRO A 539 -4.13 -11.52 -23.53
N SER A 540 -3.25 -12.44 -23.95
CA SER A 540 -3.14 -13.76 -23.33
C SER A 540 -2.33 -13.74 -22.03
N LEU A 541 -1.47 -12.74 -21.86
CA LEU A 541 -0.65 -12.52 -20.66
C LEU A 541 -1.30 -11.55 -19.69
N VAL A 542 -2.62 -11.38 -19.79
CA VAL A 542 -3.37 -10.58 -18.81
C VAL A 542 -3.23 -11.22 -17.43
N LYS A 543 -2.89 -12.52 -17.29
CA LYS A 543 -2.73 -13.27 -16.02
C LYS A 543 -1.40 -12.96 -15.32
N ASN A 544 -1.50 -12.74 -14.01
CA ASN A 544 -0.52 -12.56 -12.91
C ASN A 544 0.96 -12.87 -13.14
N ILE A 545 1.55 -12.43 -14.26
CA ILE A 545 2.98 -12.51 -14.47
C ILE A 545 3.63 -11.42 -13.66
N LYS A 546 4.30 -11.78 -12.56
CA LYS A 546 5.13 -10.83 -11.81
C LYS A 546 6.46 -10.67 -12.52
N LEU A 547 6.78 -9.46 -12.94
CA LEU A 547 8.02 -9.15 -13.64
C LEU A 547 9.21 -9.06 -12.69
N SER A 548 10.34 -9.59 -13.14
CA SER A 548 11.66 -9.45 -12.51
C SER A 548 12.74 -9.41 -13.61
N HIS A 549 14.01 -9.36 -13.22
CA HIS A 549 15.11 -9.44 -14.18
C HIS A 549 16.30 -10.23 -13.62
N HIS A 550 17.11 -10.75 -14.52
CA HIS A 550 18.46 -11.20 -14.23
C HIS A 550 19.35 -10.78 -15.39
N ARG A 551 20.24 -9.82 -15.14
CA ARG A 551 21.06 -9.20 -16.18
C ARG A 551 20.21 -8.58 -17.29
N MET A 552 20.39 -9.05 -18.52
CA MET A 552 19.62 -8.62 -19.70
C MET A 552 18.36 -9.47 -19.93
N MET A 553 18.05 -10.43 -19.07
CA MET A 553 16.88 -11.29 -19.21
C MET A 553 15.69 -10.68 -18.45
N LEU A 554 14.59 -10.46 -19.18
CA LEU A 554 13.30 -10.18 -18.55
C LEU A 554 12.71 -11.49 -18.04
N LEU A 555 12.43 -11.55 -16.74
CA LEU A 555 11.85 -12.72 -16.10
C LEU A 555 10.37 -12.47 -15.78
N GLY A 556 9.55 -13.51 -15.87
CA GLY A 556 8.15 -13.49 -15.50
C GLY A 556 7.80 -14.69 -14.64
N ILE A 557 7.29 -14.45 -13.43
CA ILE A 557 6.78 -15.50 -12.54
C ILE A 557 5.30 -15.71 -12.84
N ASP A 558 4.90 -16.93 -13.20
CA ASP A 558 3.49 -17.33 -13.34
C ASP A 558 3.23 -18.57 -12.49
N GLY A 559 2.54 -18.39 -11.37
CA GLY A 559 2.24 -19.47 -10.43
C GLY A 559 3.51 -20.19 -9.98
N ASN A 560 3.71 -21.41 -10.47
CA ASN A 560 4.82 -22.28 -10.08
C ASN A 560 6.01 -22.23 -11.06
N GLU A 561 5.94 -21.40 -12.09
CA GLU A 561 6.90 -21.39 -13.20
C GLU A 561 7.57 -20.02 -13.33
N LEU A 562 8.85 -20.04 -13.70
CA LEU A 562 9.60 -18.86 -14.05
C LEU A 562 9.96 -18.90 -15.53
N TYR A 563 9.61 -17.84 -16.25
CA TYR A 563 9.83 -17.69 -17.68
C TYR A 563 10.85 -16.61 -18.01
N HIS A 564 11.64 -16.83 -19.04
CA HIS A 564 12.33 -15.79 -19.77
C HIS A 564 11.38 -15.28 -20.86
N LEU A 565 11.10 -13.97 -20.81
CA LEU A 565 10.21 -13.29 -21.72
C LEU A 565 11.04 -12.56 -22.77
N SER A 566 10.82 -12.87 -24.05
CA SER A 566 11.42 -12.13 -25.16
C SER A 566 10.38 -11.76 -26.20
N MET A 567 10.65 -10.72 -26.99
CA MET A 567 9.79 -10.41 -28.14
C MET A 567 9.78 -11.58 -29.14
N LYS A 568 8.63 -11.81 -29.78
CA LYS A 568 8.56 -12.66 -30.97
C LYS A 568 9.23 -12.04 -32.19
#